data_AF-A0A2N9MF03-F1
#
_entry.id   AF-A0A2N9MF03-F1
#
_cell.length_a   1.000
_cell.length_b   1.000
_cell.length_c   1.000
_cell.angle_alpha   90.00
_cell.angle_beta   90.00
_cell.angle_gamma   90.00
#
_symmetry.space_group_name_H-M   'P 1'
#
loop_
_entity.id
_entity.type
_entity.pdbx_description
1 polymer ?
#
loop_
_entity_poly.entity_id
_entity_poly.type
_entity_poly.pdbx_seq_one_letter_code
_entity_poly.pdbx_strand_id
1 'polypeptide(L)'
;MKAPVVCLCLTAACLAQVQFRSDVHLINVGFSVRDAQGKLVTGLSQDDLEVAEDGVPQKIAFFARSLDVPLNLGLIMDVSGSQGSFVKPHLKDLETFLKTVLGPDDRAFLVCFGNRIRLVRDFSSSPNDLVDGLRQFQGSANTSS
;
A
#
# COMPACT_ATOMS: atom_id res chain seq x y z
N MET A 1 -68.58 -29.31 41.48
CA MET A 1 -67.70 -28.45 40.64
C MET A 1 -66.47 -28.05 41.43
N LYS A 2 -65.28 -28.36 40.89
CA LYS A 2 -63.92 -27.80 41.10
C LYS A 2 -62.90 -28.94 40.99
N ALA A 3 -62.31 -29.07 39.80
CA ALA A 3 -61.21 -29.99 39.53
C ALA A 3 -59.88 -29.37 39.99
N PRO A 4 -58.88 -30.18 40.41
CA PRO A 4 -57.57 -29.66 40.77
C PRO A 4 -56.75 -29.43 39.49
N VAL A 5 -56.21 -28.22 39.36
CA VAL A 5 -55.27 -27.86 38.30
C VAL A 5 -53.90 -28.42 38.67
N VAL A 6 -53.42 -29.39 37.88
CA VAL A 6 -52.05 -29.90 37.95
C VAL A 6 -51.17 -28.95 37.14
N CYS A 7 -50.21 -28.31 37.81
CA CYS A 7 -49.20 -27.49 37.14
C CYS A 7 -48.03 -28.39 36.73
N LEU A 8 -47.96 -28.72 35.43
CA LEU A 8 -46.84 -29.41 34.82
C LEU A 8 -45.78 -28.37 34.45
N CYS A 9 -44.74 -28.22 35.28
CA CYS A 9 -43.58 -27.40 34.93
C CYS A 9 -42.80 -28.07 33.79
N LEU A 10 -42.97 -27.58 32.55
CA LEU A 10 -42.03 -27.84 31.47
C LEU A 10 -40.70 -27.18 31.81
N THR A 11 -39.71 -27.97 32.21
CA THR A 11 -38.32 -27.52 32.28
C THR A 11 -37.82 -27.25 30.87
N ALA A 12 -37.76 -25.99 30.48
CA ALA A 12 -37.07 -25.55 29.28
C ALA A 12 -35.56 -25.77 29.48
N ALA A 13 -35.04 -26.88 28.97
CA ALA A 13 -33.60 -27.05 28.81
C ALA A 13 -33.15 -26.07 27.72
N CYS A 14 -32.58 -24.94 28.16
CA CYS A 14 -31.87 -24.02 27.29
C CYS A 14 -30.67 -24.78 26.72
N LEU A 15 -30.80 -25.31 25.51
CA LEU A 15 -29.66 -25.81 24.75
C LEU A 15 -28.84 -24.58 24.38
N ALA A 16 -27.85 -24.26 25.21
CA ALA A 16 -26.80 -23.32 24.84
C ALA A 16 -26.19 -23.82 23.54
N GLN A 17 -26.53 -23.17 22.42
CA GLN A 17 -25.96 -23.50 21.13
C GLN A 17 -24.45 -23.29 21.25
N VAL A 18 -23.69 -24.38 21.11
CA VAL A 18 -22.22 -24.32 21.05
C VAL A 18 -21.87 -23.41 19.88
N GLN A 19 -21.43 -22.19 20.17
CA GLN A 19 -20.95 -21.30 19.14
C GLN A 19 -19.57 -21.79 18.68
N PHE A 20 -19.55 -22.43 17.52
CA PHE A 20 -18.31 -22.74 16.82
C PHE A 20 -17.71 -21.42 16.31
N ARG A 21 -16.62 -20.99 16.94
CA ARG A 21 -15.81 -19.87 16.49
C ARG A 21 -14.52 -20.44 15.93
N SER A 22 -14.36 -20.43 14.61
CA SER A 22 -13.10 -20.74 13.96
C SER A 22 -12.32 -19.45 13.75
N ASP A 23 -11.10 -19.38 14.28
CA ASP A 23 -10.15 -18.32 13.95
C ASP A 23 -9.51 -18.66 12.60
N VAL A 24 -9.55 -17.73 11.65
CA VAL A 24 -8.93 -17.90 10.33
C VAL A 24 -7.68 -17.04 10.31
N HIS A 25 -6.50 -17.68 10.27
CA HIS A 25 -5.23 -16.98 10.14
C HIS A 25 -4.87 -16.84 8.65
N LEU A 26 -4.97 -15.62 8.14
CA LEU A 26 -4.47 -15.27 6.81
C LEU A 26 -2.98 -14.94 6.91
N ILE A 27 -2.17 -15.57 6.06
CA ILE A 27 -0.73 -15.33 5.97
C ILE A 27 -0.42 -14.72 4.59
N ASN A 28 0.40 -13.68 4.58
CA ASN A 28 0.87 -13.06 3.35
C ASN A 28 2.14 -13.76 2.85
N VAL A 29 2.11 -14.24 1.61
CA VAL A 29 3.26 -14.89 0.96
C VAL A 29 3.68 -14.04 -0.25
N GLY A 30 4.92 -13.56 -0.23
CA GLY A 30 5.53 -12.85 -1.36
C GLY A 30 6.42 -13.77 -2.16
N PHE A 31 6.27 -13.80 -3.49
CA PHE A 31 7.10 -14.61 -4.38
C PHE A 31 7.39 -13.87 -5.70
N SER A 32 8.38 -14.36 -6.44
CA SER A 32 8.70 -13.89 -7.78
C SER A 32 9.04 -15.05 -8.69
N VAL A 33 8.51 -15.07 -9.91
CA VAL A 33 8.79 -16.10 -10.91
C VAL A 33 9.69 -15.51 -12.00
N ARG A 34 10.69 -16.28 -12.42
CA ARG A 34 11.59 -15.94 -13.52
C ARG A 34 11.56 -17.04 -14.59
N ASP A 35 11.71 -16.66 -15.84
CA ASP A 35 11.88 -17.60 -16.94
C ASP A 35 13.31 -18.18 -16.99
N ALA A 36 13.56 -19.09 -17.93
CA ALA A 36 14.87 -19.72 -18.11
C ALA A 36 15.99 -18.74 -18.46
N GLN A 37 15.65 -17.53 -18.94
CA GLN A 37 16.58 -16.46 -19.26
C GLN A 37 16.75 -15.47 -18.09
N GLY A 38 16.08 -15.69 -16.97
CA GLY A 38 16.15 -14.87 -15.76
C GLY A 38 15.23 -13.65 -15.75
N LYS A 39 14.38 -13.47 -16.76
CA LYS A 39 13.42 -12.36 -16.84
C LYS A 39 12.21 -12.63 -15.95
N LEU A 40 11.69 -11.57 -15.31
CA LEU A 40 10.52 -11.67 -14.46
C LEU A 40 9.26 -12.02 -15.29
N VAL A 41 8.49 -12.99 -14.80
CA VAL A 41 7.19 -13.35 -15.36
C VAL A 41 6.11 -12.52 -14.65
N THR A 42 5.46 -11.62 -15.39
CA THR A 42 4.49 -10.64 -14.82
C THR A 42 3.02 -10.97 -15.10
N GLY A 43 2.77 -11.99 -15.92
CA GLY A 43 1.43 -12.32 -16.44
C GLY A 43 0.72 -13.47 -15.74
N LEU A 44 1.25 -13.98 -14.61
CA LEU A 44 0.61 -15.08 -13.88
C LEU A 44 -0.67 -14.62 -13.20
N SER A 45 -1.69 -15.47 -13.30
CA SER A 45 -2.96 -15.35 -12.59
C SER A 45 -2.97 -16.25 -11.36
N GLN A 46 -4.02 -16.12 -10.53
CA GLN A 46 -4.22 -17.00 -9.39
C GLN A 46 -4.36 -18.47 -9.81
N ASP A 47 -4.93 -18.74 -10.98
CA ASP A 47 -5.18 -20.10 -11.49
C ASP A 47 -3.90 -20.82 -11.94
N ASP A 48 -2.80 -20.07 -12.12
CA ASP A 48 -1.49 -20.60 -12.48
C ASP A 48 -0.67 -21.05 -11.24
N LEU A 49 -1.24 -20.95 -10.04
CA LEU A 49 -0.52 -21.11 -8.77
C LEU A 49 -1.23 -22.08 -7.83
N GLU A 50 -0.45 -22.94 -7.19
CA GLU A 50 -0.88 -23.78 -6.09
C GLU A 50 -0.03 -23.49 -4.86
N VAL A 51 -0.68 -23.28 -3.72
CA VAL A 51 -0.02 -23.11 -2.41
C VAL A 51 -0.30 -24.35 -1.60
N ALA A 52 0.72 -24.97 -1.03
CA ALA A 52 0.58 -26.10 -0.12
C ALA A 52 1.38 -25.86 1.16
N GLU A 53 0.83 -26.31 2.28
CA GLU A 53 1.50 -26.35 3.58
C GLU A 53 1.61 -27.81 4.00
N ASP A 54 2.84 -28.28 4.25
CA ASP A 54 3.14 -29.69 4.56
C ASP A 54 2.53 -30.70 3.55
N GLY A 55 2.46 -30.29 2.28
CA GLY A 55 1.91 -31.11 1.19
C GLY A 55 0.37 -31.09 1.09
N VAL A 56 -0.31 -30.30 1.93
CA VAL A 56 -1.77 -30.10 1.86
C VAL A 56 -2.08 -28.81 1.11
N PRO A 57 -2.86 -28.84 0.01
CA PRO A 57 -3.26 -27.65 -0.74
C PRO A 57 -4.06 -26.66 0.12
N GLN A 58 -3.69 -25.38 0.02
CA GLN A 58 -4.31 -24.28 0.72
C GLN A 58 -5.05 -23.38 -0.25
N LYS A 59 -6.21 -22.86 0.18
CA LYS A 59 -6.98 -21.93 -0.65
C LYS A 59 -6.34 -20.55 -0.63
N ILE A 60 -6.01 -20.03 -1.81
CA ILE A 60 -5.59 -18.64 -1.99
C ILE A 60 -6.82 -17.74 -1.79
N ALA A 61 -6.86 -16.99 -0.68
CA ALA A 61 -7.97 -16.10 -0.36
C ALA A 61 -7.89 -14.77 -1.14
N PHE A 62 -6.67 -14.24 -1.32
CA PHE A 62 -6.40 -13.00 -2.04
C PHE A 62 -5.16 -13.18 -2.91
N PHE A 63 -5.26 -12.75 -4.16
CA PHE A 63 -4.12 -12.67 -5.08
C PHE A 63 -4.02 -11.25 -5.60
N ALA A 64 -2.86 -10.63 -5.39
CA ALA A 64 -2.55 -9.32 -5.91
C ALA A 64 -1.14 -9.36 -6.49
N ARG A 65 -0.98 -8.81 -7.69
CA ARG A 65 0.36 -8.57 -8.24
C ARG A 65 0.84 -7.24 -7.68
N SER A 66 2.13 -7.11 -7.44
CA SER A 66 2.71 -5.87 -6.91
C SER A 66 2.45 -4.64 -7.82
N LEU A 67 2.08 -4.86 -9.09
CA LEU A 67 1.71 -3.81 -10.04
C LEU A 67 0.26 -3.33 -9.92
N ASP A 68 -0.61 -4.06 -9.22
CA ASP A 68 -2.05 -3.78 -9.13
C ASP A 68 -2.42 -3.00 -7.86
N VAL A 69 -1.45 -2.70 -6.99
CA VAL A 69 -1.67 -1.99 -5.73
C VAL A 69 -1.15 -0.55 -5.85
N PRO A 70 -2.00 0.48 -5.72
CA PRO A 70 -1.57 1.87 -5.81
C PRO A 70 -0.47 2.20 -4.80
N LEU A 71 0.60 2.82 -5.29
CA LEU A 71 1.75 3.23 -4.50
C LEU A 71 1.55 4.66 -3.97
N ASN A 72 1.92 4.86 -2.70
CA ASN A 72 2.06 6.18 -2.10
C ASN A 72 3.55 6.45 -1.86
N LEU A 73 4.15 7.32 -2.68
CA LEU A 73 5.59 7.58 -2.67
C LEU A 73 5.93 8.87 -1.93
N GLY A 74 6.83 8.79 -0.94
CA GLY A 74 7.36 9.96 -0.24
C GLY A 74 8.74 10.33 -0.74
N LEU A 75 8.90 11.53 -1.32
CA LEU A 75 10.19 12.05 -1.74
C LEU A 75 10.69 13.08 -0.72
N ILE A 76 11.88 12.86 -0.19
CA ILE A 76 12.52 13.74 0.79
C ILE A 76 13.85 14.21 0.22
N MET A 77 14.03 15.52 0.08
CA MET A 77 15.21 16.11 -0.56
C MET A 77 15.93 17.10 0.34
N ASP A 78 17.25 16.97 0.41
CA ASP A 78 18.14 17.93 1.05
C ASP A 78 18.37 19.14 0.12
N VAL A 79 18.09 20.33 0.65
CA VAL A 79 18.23 21.63 -0.04
C VAL A 79 19.13 22.59 0.75
N SER A 80 19.97 22.07 1.65
CA SER A 80 20.96 22.86 2.40
C SER A 80 21.95 23.57 1.46
N GLY A 81 22.56 24.66 1.93
CA GLY A 81 23.33 25.61 1.09
C GLY A 81 24.48 25.02 0.28
N SER A 82 24.98 23.83 0.61
CA SER A 82 25.98 23.09 -0.19
C SER A 82 25.41 22.44 -1.45
N GLN A 83 24.08 22.32 -1.57
CA GLN A 83 23.40 21.63 -2.68
C GLN A 83 22.80 22.59 -3.73
N GLY A 84 22.88 23.91 -3.55
CA GLY A 84 22.23 24.90 -4.43
C GLY A 84 22.62 24.77 -5.92
N SER A 85 23.84 24.33 -6.21
CA SER A 85 24.34 24.05 -7.56
C SER A 85 23.87 22.71 -8.13
N PHE A 86 23.45 21.78 -7.26
CA PHE A 86 23.14 20.38 -7.56
C PHE A 86 21.67 20.17 -7.93
N VAL A 87 20.73 20.98 -7.40
CA VAL A 87 19.30 20.69 -7.58
C VAL A 87 18.78 21.03 -8.98
N LYS A 88 19.32 22.05 -9.67
CA LYS A 88 18.89 22.41 -11.04
C LYS A 88 19.15 21.31 -12.08
N PRO A 89 20.33 20.66 -12.11
CA PRO A 89 20.60 19.51 -12.98
C PRO A 89 19.61 18.35 -12.80
N HIS A 90 19.19 18.05 -11.56
CA HIS A 90 18.43 16.85 -11.25
C HIS A 90 16.91 16.98 -11.38
N LEU A 91 16.38 18.16 -11.71
CA LEU A 91 14.94 18.33 -11.95
C LEU A 91 14.43 17.45 -13.09
N LYS A 92 15.22 17.34 -14.15
CA LYS A 92 14.87 16.53 -15.32
C LYS A 92 14.93 15.03 -15.00
N ASP A 93 15.90 14.62 -14.20
CA ASP A 93 16.03 13.24 -13.74
C ASP A 93 14.86 12.86 -12.84
N LEU A 94 14.48 13.76 -11.91
CA LEU A 94 13.34 13.56 -11.04
C LEU A 94 12.02 13.48 -11.82
N GLU A 95 11.82 14.38 -12.78
CA GLU A 95 10.66 14.34 -13.68
C GLU A 95 10.58 13.01 -14.44
N THR A 96 11.72 12.54 -14.96
CA THR A 96 11.81 11.27 -15.70
C THR A 96 11.52 10.08 -14.78
N PHE A 97 12.08 10.09 -13.57
CA PHE A 97 11.83 9.08 -12.55
C PHE A 97 10.36 9.00 -12.17
N LEU A 98 9.74 10.13 -11.84
CA LEU A 98 8.32 10.18 -11.46
C LEU A 98 7.41 9.71 -12.61
N LYS A 99 7.71 10.08 -13.86
CA LYS A 99 6.96 9.59 -15.04
C LYS A 99 7.14 8.09 -15.30
N THR A 100 8.24 7.51 -14.84
CA THR A 100 8.55 6.08 -15.04
C THR A 100 7.97 5.22 -13.93
N VAL A 101 7.93 5.75 -12.70
CA VAL A 101 7.55 5.00 -11.50
C VAL A 101 6.07 5.15 -11.16
N LEU A 102 5.47 6.33 -11.35
CA LEU A 102 4.06 6.54 -11.01
C LEU A 102 3.15 5.93 -12.06
N GLY A 103 2.42 4.89 -11.66
CA GLY A 103 1.26 4.39 -12.38
C GLY A 103 0.04 5.32 -12.29
N PRO A 104 -1.05 4.99 -13.00
CA PRO A 104 -2.24 5.85 -13.09
C PRO A 104 -2.91 6.18 -11.75
N ASP A 105 -2.85 5.24 -10.80
CA ASP A 105 -3.48 5.35 -9.48
C ASP A 105 -2.48 5.73 -8.38
N ASP A 106 -1.20 5.87 -8.73
CA ASP A 106 -0.15 6.20 -7.77
C ASP A 106 -0.14 7.68 -7.43
N ARG A 107 0.32 8.00 -6.22
CA ARG A 107 0.49 9.39 -5.78
C ARG A 107 1.81 9.54 -5.05
N ALA A 108 2.40 10.72 -5.18
CA ALA A 108 3.60 11.07 -4.44
C ALA A 108 3.45 12.41 -3.72
N PHE A 109 4.19 12.58 -2.62
CA PHE A 109 4.34 13.87 -1.94
C PHE A 109 5.83 14.23 -1.86
N LEU A 110 6.10 15.52 -1.67
CA LEU A 110 7.45 16.07 -1.71
C LEU A 110 7.74 16.90 -0.46
N VAL A 111 8.80 16.52 0.25
CA VAL A 111 9.33 17.24 1.40
C VAL A 111 10.74 17.72 1.09
N CYS A 112 11.03 18.97 1.40
CA CYS A 112 12.38 19.50 1.39
C CYS A 112 12.84 19.80 2.81
N PHE A 113 14.12 19.53 3.08
CA PHE A 113 14.73 19.86 4.37
C PHE A 113 16.06 20.58 4.17
N GLY A 114 16.33 21.52 5.06
CA GLY A 114 17.57 22.28 5.19
C GLY A 114 17.60 22.81 6.62
N ASN A 115 17.57 24.13 6.80
CA ASN A 115 17.42 24.73 8.14
C ASN A 115 16.05 24.44 8.79
N ARG A 116 15.03 24.12 7.97
CA ARG A 116 13.68 23.72 8.41
C ARG A 116 13.13 22.67 7.45
N ILE A 117 12.25 21.80 7.95
CA ILE A 117 11.47 20.87 7.14
C ILE A 117 10.27 21.62 6.55
N ARG A 118 10.02 21.45 5.25
CA ARG A 118 8.87 22.04 4.56
C ARG A 118 8.25 21.01 3.61
N LEU A 119 6.93 20.82 3.74
CA LEU A 119 6.15 20.13 2.72
C LEU A 119 6.06 21.06 1.50
N VAL A 120 6.61 20.61 0.38
CA VAL A 120 6.62 21.36 -0.89
C VAL A 120 5.34 21.08 -1.67
N ARG A 121 4.95 19.81 -1.73
CA ARG A 121 3.70 19.35 -2.30
C ARG A 121 3.15 18.19 -1.48
N ASP A 122 1.85 18.22 -1.24
CA ASP A 122 1.10 17.08 -0.72
C ASP A 122 0.91 16.02 -1.82
N PHE A 123 0.19 14.94 -1.52
CA PHE A 123 -0.08 13.86 -2.46
C PHE A 123 -0.64 14.35 -3.80
N SER A 124 0.08 14.03 -4.87
CA SER A 124 -0.27 14.35 -6.25
C SER A 124 0.03 13.15 -7.15
N SER A 125 -0.87 12.86 -8.09
CA SER A 125 -0.66 11.88 -9.16
C SER A 125 0.03 12.49 -10.39
N SER A 126 0.34 13.78 -10.36
CA SER A 126 0.96 14.49 -11.48
C SER A 126 2.45 14.70 -11.24
N PRO A 127 3.34 14.05 -12.01
CA PRO A 127 4.77 14.32 -11.98
C PRO A 127 5.11 15.80 -12.19
N ASN A 128 4.36 16.48 -13.07
CA ASN A 128 4.60 17.88 -13.38
C ASN A 128 4.29 18.79 -12.19
N ASP A 129 3.20 18.54 -11.46
CA ASP A 129 2.84 19.33 -10.27
C ASP A 129 3.89 19.21 -9.15
N LEU A 130 4.47 18.00 -8.98
CA LEU A 130 5.55 17.77 -8.02
C LEU A 130 6.82 18.54 -8.40
N VAL A 131 7.18 18.52 -9.68
CA VAL A 131 8.35 19.24 -10.22
C VAL A 131 8.14 20.76 -10.14
N ASP A 132 6.94 21.25 -10.43
CA ASP A 132 6.60 22.66 -10.35
C ASP A 132 6.63 23.17 -8.91
N GLY A 133 6.13 22.37 -7.96
CA GLY A 133 6.26 22.67 -6.52
C GLY A 133 7.72 22.84 -6.10
N LEU A 134 8.61 21.97 -6.58
CA LEU A 134 10.05 22.07 -6.31
C LEU A 134 10.69 23.32 -6.93
N ARG A 135 10.31 23.69 -8.16
CA ARG A 135 10.78 24.92 -8.82
C ARG A 135 10.36 26.16 -8.03
N GLN A 136 9.12 26.20 -7.57
CA GLN A 136 8.59 27.30 -6.76
C GLN A 136 9.33 27.42 -5.43
N PHE A 137 9.59 26.28 -4.77
CA PHE A 137 10.33 26.22 -3.51
C PHE A 137 11.75 26.82 -3.65
N GLN A 138 12.47 26.48 -4.72
CA GLN A 138 13.81 27.04 -4.99
C GLN A 138 13.77 28.55 -5.26
N GLY A 139 12.79 29.03 -6.01
CA GLY A 139 12.63 30.47 -6.30
C GLY A 139 12.40 31.30 -5.03
N SER A 140 11.64 30.77 -4.08
CA SER A 140 11.36 31.43 -2.80
C SER A 140 12.54 31.35 -1.82
N ALA A 141 13.33 30.27 -1.84
CA ALA A 141 14.53 30.14 -1.00
C ALA A 141 15.62 31.16 -1.39
N ASN A 142 15.81 31.39 -2.70
CA ASN A 142 16.83 32.32 -3.21
C ASN A 142 16.51 33.81 -3.00
N THR A 143 15.25 34.14 -2.70
CA THR A 143 14.80 35.53 -2.46
C THR A 143 14.75 35.90 -0.97
N SER A 144 14.99 34.94 -0.08
CA SER A 144 14.94 35.13 1.38
C SER A 144 16.33 35.14 2.04
N SER A 145 17.41 35.26 1.26
CA SER A 145 18.80 35.38 1.74
C SER A 145 19.35 36.78 1.52
#